data_AF-A0A354T431-F1
#
_entry.id   AF-A0A354T431-F1
#
_cell.length_a   1.000
_cell.length_b   1.000
_cell.length_c   1.000
_cell.angle_alpha   90.00
_cell.angle_beta   90.00
_cell.angle_gamma   90.00
#
_symmetry.space_group_name_H-M   'P 1'
#
loop_
_entity.id
_entity.type
_entity.pdbx_description
1 polymer ?
#
loop_
_entity_poly.entity_id
_entity_poly.type
_entity_poly.pdbx_seq_one_letter_code
_entity_poly.pdbx_strand_id
1 'polypeptide(L)'
;MRRMISEFNRSQIVFGVLSLLGGMVCYALAWLFFRYGAAIVLHAAGLSTTTAPWIASVALAGITFSGWRTWQNGQGFQTYAQSALYHDLGGAADTAGAHVVDHYMGKVTGPSHVLSQLFLGGPLLLFRGLHRFRRLVPIEEGLDQKLTRLLATLHATNKWQGLSDYPGQEREVLLLAHMKKIDFSAHKGQARFKAGTSDGI
;
A
#
# COMPACT_ATOMS: atom_id res chain seq x y z
N MET A 1 -10.89 -7.59 -29.01
CA MET A 1 -11.37 -7.76 -27.62
C MET A 1 -10.20 -7.51 -26.68
N ARG A 2 -10.25 -6.44 -25.87
CA ARG A 2 -9.21 -6.22 -24.85
C ARG A 2 -9.41 -7.24 -23.75
N ARG A 3 -8.34 -7.99 -23.42
CA ARG A 3 -8.39 -9.04 -22.41
C ARG A 3 -8.43 -8.37 -21.04
N MET A 4 -9.53 -8.51 -20.30
CA MET A 4 -9.76 -7.91 -18.98
C MET A 4 -8.59 -8.20 -18.02
N ILE A 5 -8.07 -9.42 -18.04
CA ILE A 5 -6.90 -9.83 -17.24
C ILE A 5 -5.66 -9.00 -17.61
N SER A 6 -5.43 -8.77 -18.91
CA SER A 6 -4.25 -8.03 -19.38
C SER A 6 -4.26 -6.57 -18.97
N GLU A 7 -5.44 -5.92 -18.98
CA GLU A 7 -5.59 -4.54 -18.53
C GLU A 7 -5.37 -4.42 -17.03
N PHE A 8 -5.95 -5.33 -16.24
CA PHE A 8 -5.76 -5.37 -14.80
C PHE A 8 -4.28 -5.61 -14.44
N ASN A 9 -3.65 -6.63 -15.03
CA ASN A 9 -2.25 -6.95 -14.77
C ASN A 9 -1.32 -5.80 -15.19
N ARG A 10 -1.56 -5.17 -16.35
CA ARG A 10 -0.79 -3.99 -16.79
C ARG A 10 -0.88 -2.86 -15.77
N SER A 11 -2.07 -2.56 -15.28
CA SER A 11 -2.27 -1.54 -14.24
C SER A 11 -1.51 -1.90 -12.95
N GLN A 12 -1.61 -3.14 -12.47
CA GLN A 12 -0.87 -3.58 -11.29
C GLN A 12 0.65 -3.50 -11.46
N ILE A 13 1.17 -3.85 -12.64
CA ILE A 13 2.60 -3.75 -12.97
C ILE A 13 3.04 -2.29 -12.95
N VAL A 14 2.33 -1.40 -13.66
CA VAL A 14 2.69 0.02 -13.74
C VAL A 14 2.71 0.65 -12.34
N PHE A 15 1.62 0.47 -11.56
CA PHE A 15 1.58 0.99 -10.20
C PHE A 15 2.58 0.30 -9.27
N GLY A 16 2.88 -0.98 -9.50
CA GLY A 16 3.90 -1.73 -8.77
C GLY A 16 5.28 -1.13 -8.97
N VAL A 17 5.68 -0.92 -10.23
CA VAL A 17 6.96 -0.29 -10.60
C VAL A 17 7.06 1.14 -10.06
N LEU A 18 6.00 1.95 -10.22
CA LEU A 18 5.99 3.31 -9.67
C LEU A 18 6.15 3.32 -8.14
N SER A 19 5.50 2.39 -7.44
CA SER A 19 5.65 2.26 -5.99
C SER A 19 7.06 1.83 -5.60
N LEU A 20 7.70 0.92 -6.35
CA LEU A 20 9.08 0.53 -6.11
C LEU A 20 10.05 1.69 -6.32
N LEU A 21 9.92 2.42 -7.43
CA LEU A 21 10.75 3.58 -7.73
C LEU A 21 10.57 4.68 -6.67
N GLY A 22 9.33 5.01 -6.33
CA GLY A 22 9.03 5.98 -5.27
C GLY A 22 9.61 5.55 -3.92
N GLY A 23 9.49 4.27 -3.57
CA GLY A 23 10.09 3.71 -2.36
C GLY A 23 11.61 3.86 -2.33
N MET A 24 12.30 3.55 -3.44
CA MET A 24 13.76 3.72 -3.56
C MET A 24 14.20 5.18 -3.40
N VAL A 25 13.46 6.13 -3.99
CA VAL A 25 13.75 7.56 -3.81
C VAL A 25 13.60 7.97 -2.34
N CYS A 26 12.53 7.54 -1.66
CA CYS A 26 12.34 7.80 -0.23
C CYS A 26 13.48 7.22 0.62
N TYR A 27 13.95 6.00 0.32
CA TYR A 27 15.10 5.38 0.99
C TYR A 27 16.40 6.17 0.78
N ALA A 28 16.65 6.63 -0.45
CA ALA A 28 17.83 7.45 -0.75
C ALA A 28 17.80 8.77 0.03
N LEU A 29 16.65 9.45 0.06
CA LEU A 29 16.47 10.68 0.83
C LEU A 29 16.64 10.45 2.34
N ALA A 30 16.05 9.37 2.87
CA ALA A 30 16.23 8.98 4.27
C ALA A 30 17.70 8.71 4.60
N TRP A 31 18.41 7.96 3.74
CA TRP A 31 19.83 7.68 3.92
C TRP A 31 20.66 8.96 3.97
N LEU A 32 20.44 9.88 3.02
CA LEU A 32 21.14 11.17 2.97
C LEU A 32 20.87 11.96 4.26
N PHE A 33 19.60 12.04 4.66
CA PHE A 33 19.20 12.75 5.89
C PHE A 33 19.91 12.19 7.12
N PHE A 34 19.85 10.88 7.36
CA PHE A 34 20.50 10.28 8.53
C PHE A 34 22.02 10.37 8.47
N ARG A 35 22.63 10.21 7.29
CA ARG A 35 24.08 10.32 7.14
C ARG A 35 24.57 11.73 7.45
N TYR A 36 23.99 12.75 6.82
CA TYR A 36 24.43 14.12 7.02
C TYR A 36 24.00 14.66 8.39
N GLY A 37 22.80 14.33 8.85
CA GLY A 37 22.34 14.66 10.21
C GLY A 37 23.27 14.09 11.28
N ALA A 38 23.62 12.80 11.19
CA ALA A 38 24.57 12.18 12.11
C ALA A 38 25.97 12.81 12.01
N ALA A 39 26.45 13.11 10.80
CA ALA A 39 27.75 13.76 10.62
C ALA A 39 27.81 15.15 11.27
N ILE A 40 26.75 15.96 11.14
CA ILE A 40 26.66 17.28 11.77
C ILE A 40 26.68 17.14 13.31
N VAL A 41 25.90 16.21 13.86
CA VAL A 41 25.84 15.98 15.31
C VAL A 41 27.19 15.49 15.85
N LEU A 42 27.83 14.54 15.16
CA LEU A 42 29.15 14.03 15.54
C LEU A 42 30.21 15.12 15.48
N HIS A 43 30.21 15.93 14.42
CA HIS A 43 31.15 17.05 14.27
C HIS A 43 30.94 18.10 15.37
N ALA A 44 29.69 18.45 15.69
CA ALA A 44 29.37 19.38 16.77
C ALA A 44 29.81 18.85 18.15
N ALA A 45 29.83 17.53 18.33
CA ALA A 45 30.33 16.86 19.53
C ALA A 45 31.85 16.65 19.54
N GLY A 46 32.58 17.08 18.50
CA GLY A 46 34.02 16.84 18.37
C GLY A 46 34.41 15.38 18.11
N LEU A 47 33.46 14.54 17.67
CA LEU A 47 33.65 13.13 17.36
C LEU A 47 33.96 12.91 15.87
N SER A 48 34.61 11.78 15.56
CA SER A 48 34.89 11.39 14.18
C SER A 48 33.60 11.14 13.39
N THR A 49 33.49 11.72 12.19
CA THR A 49 32.34 11.54 11.28
C THR A 49 32.38 10.22 10.50
N THR A 50 33.45 9.42 10.64
CA THR A 50 33.60 8.13 9.96
C THR A 50 32.51 7.12 10.32
N THR A 51 31.87 7.26 11.48
CA THR A 51 30.77 6.40 11.94
C THR A 51 29.39 6.82 11.41
N ALA A 52 29.26 8.00 10.81
CA ALA A 52 27.96 8.52 10.32
C ALA A 52 27.24 7.59 9.32
N PRO A 53 27.93 6.97 8.33
CA PRO A 53 27.28 6.02 7.42
C PRO A 53 26.71 4.78 8.14
N TRP A 54 27.37 4.31 9.20
CA TRP A 54 26.90 3.18 10.00
C TRP A 54 25.63 3.53 10.77
N ILE A 55 25.61 4.72 11.40
CA ILE A 55 24.41 5.24 12.08
C ILE A 55 23.24 5.34 11.11
N ALA A 56 23.48 5.87 9.89
CA ALA A 56 22.45 5.96 8.86
C ALA A 56 21.89 4.60 8.44
N SER A 57 22.76 3.60 8.27
CA SER A 57 22.34 2.22 7.96
C SER A 57 21.49 1.60 9.08
N VAL A 58 21.85 1.82 10.35
CA VAL A 58 21.07 1.34 11.50
C VAL A 58 19.71 2.03 11.55
N ALA A 59 19.66 3.36 11.33
CA ALA A 59 18.41 4.10 11.27
C ALA A 59 17.48 3.59 10.16
N LEU A 60 18.02 3.36 8.96
CA LEU A 60 17.27 2.76 7.84
C LEU A 60 16.74 1.36 8.19
N ALA A 61 17.54 0.53 8.84
CA ALA A 61 17.10 -0.79 9.28
C ALA A 61 15.93 -0.68 10.28
N GLY A 62 16.01 0.26 11.22
CA GLY A 62 14.93 0.56 12.16
C GLY A 62 13.62 1.00 11.48
N ILE A 63 13.71 1.90 10.50
CA ILE A 63 12.54 2.39 9.75
C ILE A 63 11.96 1.29 8.87
N THR A 64 12.81 0.46 8.27
CA THR A 64 12.39 -0.71 7.49
C THR A 64 11.62 -1.70 8.36
N PHE A 65 12.15 -2.01 9.56
CA PHE A 65 11.50 -2.89 10.52
C PHE A 65 10.17 -2.32 11.01
N SER A 66 10.14 -1.02 11.31
CA SER A 66 8.91 -0.31 11.70
C SER A 66 7.86 -0.38 10.58
N GLY A 67 8.24 -0.06 9.34
CA GLY A 67 7.35 -0.15 8.19
C GLY A 67 6.83 -1.57 7.93
N TRP A 68 7.69 -2.58 8.11
CA TRP A 68 7.28 -3.99 8.02
C TRP A 68 6.27 -4.37 9.10
N ARG A 69 6.47 -3.93 10.35
CA ARG A 69 5.52 -4.17 11.44
C ARG A 69 4.18 -3.49 11.17
N THR A 70 4.19 -2.23 10.73
CA THR A 70 2.96 -1.50 10.35
C THR A 70 2.23 -2.17 9.18
N TRP A 71 2.98 -2.73 8.24
CA TRP A 71 2.43 -3.53 7.16
C TRP A 71 1.73 -4.80 7.66
N GLN A 72 2.36 -5.57 8.55
CA GLN A 72 1.77 -6.77 9.14
C GLN A 72 0.47 -6.47 9.91
N ASN A 73 0.40 -5.31 10.56
CA ASN A 73 -0.78 -4.86 11.28
C ASN A 73 -1.91 -4.35 10.36
N GLY A 74 -1.73 -4.34 9.03
CA GLY A 74 -2.74 -3.88 8.07
C GLY A 74 -2.96 -2.36 8.01
N GLN A 75 -2.17 -1.58 8.74
CA GLN A 75 -2.34 -0.12 8.90
C GLN A 75 -1.66 0.70 7.79
N GLY A 76 -0.88 0.08 6.90
CA GLY A 76 0.04 0.80 6.00
C GLY A 76 -0.54 1.40 4.70
N PHE A 77 -1.80 1.13 4.34
CA PHE A 77 -2.25 1.36 2.95
C PHE A 77 -3.15 2.56 2.70
N GLN A 78 -3.88 3.07 3.69
CA GLN A 78 -4.98 4.01 3.43
C GLN A 78 -4.59 5.49 3.52
N THR A 79 -3.50 5.87 4.20
CA THR A 79 -3.47 7.24 4.75
C THR A 79 -2.18 8.04 4.59
N TYR A 80 -1.07 7.54 4.03
CA TYR A 80 0.18 8.32 4.09
C TYR A 80 0.32 9.45 3.06
N ALA A 81 -0.10 9.24 1.80
CA ALA A 81 -0.11 10.32 0.80
C ALA A 81 -1.26 11.31 1.03
N GLN A 82 -2.37 10.86 1.63
CA GLN A 82 -3.47 11.73 2.03
C GLN A 82 -3.14 12.51 3.30
N SER A 83 -2.53 11.93 4.33
CA SER A 83 -2.14 12.66 5.57
C SER A 83 -0.93 13.59 5.43
N ALA A 84 -0.12 13.47 4.37
CA ALA A 84 0.98 14.40 4.13
C ALA A 84 0.52 15.69 3.41
N LEU A 85 -0.59 15.61 2.65
CA LEU A 85 -1.15 16.71 1.87
C LEU A 85 -2.47 17.26 2.46
N TYR A 86 -3.18 16.47 3.26
CA TYR A 86 -4.37 16.89 3.99
C TYR A 86 -4.07 16.93 5.48
N HIS A 87 -4.19 18.14 6.02
CA HIS A 87 -4.08 18.50 7.42
C HIS A 87 -5.30 18.02 8.22
N ASP A 88 -5.76 16.79 8.01
CA ASP A 88 -6.92 16.27 8.75
C ASP A 88 -6.47 15.30 9.86
N LEU A 89 -6.54 15.89 11.05
CA LEU A 89 -6.25 15.34 12.36
C LEU A 89 -7.36 14.36 12.75
N GLY A 90 -7.02 13.07 12.87
CA GLY A 90 -8.01 12.04 13.18
C GLY A 90 -7.44 10.71 13.67
N GLY A 91 -6.42 10.75 14.54
CA GLY A 91 -6.29 9.77 15.63
C GLY A 91 -5.88 8.31 15.34
N ALA A 92 -5.18 7.97 14.24
CA ALA A 92 -4.81 6.57 14.00
C ALA A 92 -3.39 6.29 13.47
N ALA A 93 -2.54 7.30 13.28
CA ALA A 93 -1.20 7.12 12.72
C ALA A 93 -0.07 7.64 13.64
N ASP A 94 -0.31 7.65 14.96
CA ASP A 94 0.70 8.06 15.93
C ASP A 94 1.75 6.96 16.10
N THR A 95 2.82 7.07 15.34
CA THR A 95 4.00 6.25 15.55
C THR A 95 4.63 6.56 16.91
N ALA A 96 5.13 5.54 17.61
CA ALA A 96 5.69 5.67 18.97
C ALA A 96 6.81 6.72 19.09
N GLY A 97 7.52 7.03 18.00
CA GLY A 97 8.52 8.12 17.97
C GLY A 97 7.90 9.51 18.04
N ALA A 98 6.72 9.72 17.44
CA ALA A 98 6.00 10.99 17.52
C ALA A 98 5.51 11.24 18.96
N HIS A 99 4.97 10.22 19.64
CA HIS A 99 4.42 10.38 20.99
C HIS A 99 5.50 10.67 22.06
N VAL A 100 6.71 10.11 21.91
CA VAL A 100 7.84 10.39 22.83
C VAL A 100 8.41 11.80 22.58
N VAL A 101 8.51 12.22 21.31
CA VAL A 101 8.99 13.56 20.97
C VAL A 101 7.95 14.62 21.32
N ASP A 102 6.66 14.36 21.12
CA ASP A 102 5.57 15.29 21.45
C ASP A 102 5.37 15.44 22.96
N HIS A 103 5.61 14.36 23.74
CA HIS A 103 5.57 14.41 25.21
C HIS A 103 6.77 15.15 25.83
N TYR A 104 7.94 15.16 25.18
CA TYR A 104 9.14 15.84 25.68
C TYR A 104 9.42 17.20 25.03
N MET A 105 8.89 17.45 23.84
CA MET A 105 9.03 18.69 23.08
C MET A 105 7.67 19.00 22.45
N GLY A 106 6.78 19.68 23.19
CA GLY A 106 5.42 20.04 22.76
C GLY A 106 5.30 21.00 21.56
N LYS A 107 6.21 20.87 20.58
CA LYS A 107 6.27 21.54 19.29
C LYS A 107 6.96 20.60 18.30
N VAL A 108 6.34 19.46 17.98
CA VAL A 108 6.68 18.75 16.74
C VAL A 108 6.39 19.72 15.59
N THR A 109 7.44 20.35 15.05
CA THR A 109 7.30 21.30 13.96
C THR A 109 6.81 20.54 12.72
N GLY A 110 5.84 21.07 11.98
CA GLY A 110 5.26 20.41 10.79
C GLY A 110 6.28 19.73 9.86
N PRO A 111 7.50 20.27 9.63
CA PRO A 111 8.53 19.59 8.86
C PRO A 111 8.98 18.22 9.38
N SER A 112 9.09 18.01 10.70
CA SER A 112 9.51 16.71 11.25
C SER A 112 8.44 15.63 11.08
N HIS A 113 7.16 16.03 11.09
CA HIS A 113 6.05 15.14 10.77
C HIS A 113 6.10 14.71 9.30
N VAL A 114 6.30 15.66 8.38
CA VAL A 114 6.44 15.37 6.95
C VAL A 114 7.65 14.47 6.68
N LEU A 115 8.79 14.72 7.32
CA LEU A 115 9.99 13.89 7.18
C LEU A 115 9.76 12.47 7.72
N SER A 116 9.09 12.32 8.86
CA SER A 116 8.75 11.02 9.42
C SER A 116 7.85 10.22 8.48
N GLN A 117 6.83 10.86 7.91
CA GLN A 117 5.96 10.25 6.90
C GLN A 117 6.71 9.89 5.62
N LEU A 118 7.63 10.75 5.16
CA LEU A 118 8.44 10.48 3.97
C LEU A 118 9.36 9.27 4.17
N PHE A 119 9.99 9.17 5.34
CA PHE A 119 10.92 8.07 5.65
C PHE A 119 10.19 6.75 5.86
N LEU A 120 9.04 6.75 6.55
CA LEU A 120 8.19 5.56 6.68
C LEU A 120 7.49 5.20 5.36
N GLY A 121 7.25 6.18 4.49
CA GLY A 121 6.68 5.99 3.16
C GLY A 121 7.52 5.08 2.27
N GLY A 122 8.85 5.15 2.39
CA GLY A 122 9.78 4.31 1.61
C GLY A 122 9.51 2.81 1.73
N PRO A 123 9.66 2.21 2.93
CA PRO A 123 9.38 0.79 3.15
C PRO A 123 7.96 0.38 2.73
N LEU A 124 6.96 1.20 3.07
CA LEU A 124 5.55 0.91 2.75
C LEU A 124 5.27 0.91 1.24
N LEU A 125 5.87 1.84 0.49
CA LEU A 125 5.78 1.87 -0.98
C LEU A 125 6.45 0.65 -1.60
N LEU A 126 7.60 0.22 -1.08
CA LEU A 126 8.25 -1.02 -1.54
C LEU A 126 7.35 -2.24 -1.30
N PHE A 127 6.82 -2.42 -0.09
CA PHE A 127 5.92 -3.52 0.22
C PHE A 127 4.63 -3.47 -0.61
N ARG A 128 4.08 -2.28 -0.82
CA ARG A 128 2.92 -2.06 -1.70
C ARG A 128 3.21 -2.48 -3.13
N GLY A 129 4.38 -2.12 -3.66
CA GLY A 129 4.83 -2.55 -4.98
C GLY A 129 4.91 -4.06 -5.08
N LEU A 130 5.64 -4.71 -4.16
CA LEU A 130 5.78 -6.17 -4.10
C LEU A 130 4.44 -6.89 -4.00
N HIS A 131 3.53 -6.38 -3.17
CA HIS A 131 2.21 -6.96 -3.00
C HIS A 131 1.33 -6.84 -4.24
N ARG A 132 1.46 -5.77 -5.03
CA ARG A 132 0.77 -5.67 -6.34
C ARG A 132 1.24 -6.75 -7.31
N PHE A 133 2.54 -7.03 -7.35
CA PHE A 133 3.07 -8.13 -8.18
C PHE A 133 2.58 -9.50 -7.71
N ARG A 134 2.47 -9.73 -6.40
CA ARG A 134 1.89 -10.96 -5.84
C ARG A 134 0.39 -11.12 -6.16
N ARG A 135 -0.30 -10.04 -6.49
CA ARG A 135 -1.75 -10.00 -6.79
C ARG A 135 -2.07 -10.10 -8.29
N LEU A 136 -1.07 -10.37 -9.13
CA LEU A 136 -1.31 -10.57 -10.55
C LEU A 136 -2.20 -11.79 -10.78
N VAL A 137 -3.14 -11.66 -11.72
CA VAL A 137 -4.03 -12.74 -12.11
C VAL A 137 -3.28 -13.64 -13.09
N PRO A 138 -3.31 -14.98 -12.91
CA PRO A 138 -2.64 -15.90 -13.82
C PRO A 138 -3.19 -15.78 -15.24
N ILE A 139 -2.31 -15.87 -16.22
CA ILE A 139 -2.68 -15.85 -17.64
C ILE A 139 -2.90 -17.28 -18.08
N GLU A 140 -4.15 -17.73 -17.99
CA GLU A 140 -4.58 -19.06 -18.44
C GLU A 140 -5.39 -18.95 -19.73
N GLU A 141 -5.27 -19.93 -20.61
CA GLU A 141 -6.06 -19.99 -21.84
C GLU A 141 -7.56 -20.10 -21.51
N GLY A 142 -8.38 -19.27 -22.17
CA GLY A 142 -9.83 -19.26 -21.97
C GLY A 142 -10.33 -18.62 -20.68
N LEU A 143 -9.49 -18.36 -19.67
CA LEU A 143 -9.91 -17.74 -18.40
C LEU A 143 -10.56 -16.36 -18.61
N ASP A 144 -10.00 -15.56 -19.52
CA ASP A 144 -10.53 -14.25 -19.86
C ASP A 144 -11.95 -14.34 -20.47
N GLN A 145 -12.20 -15.36 -21.31
CA GLN A 145 -13.53 -15.63 -21.87
C GLN A 145 -14.51 -16.10 -20.79
N LYS A 146 -14.07 -16.99 -19.89
CA LYS A 146 -14.89 -17.45 -18.75
C LYS A 146 -15.31 -16.29 -17.86
N LEU A 147 -14.37 -15.44 -17.46
CA LEU A 147 -14.63 -14.27 -16.62
C LEU A 147 -15.56 -13.27 -17.33
N THR A 148 -15.36 -13.03 -18.64
CA THR A 148 -16.23 -12.14 -19.43
C THR A 148 -17.65 -12.68 -19.54
N ARG A 149 -17.81 -13.99 -19.78
CA ARG A 149 -19.12 -14.65 -19.84
C ARG A 149 -19.82 -14.60 -18.48
N LEU A 150 -19.11 -14.93 -17.40
CA LEU A 150 -19.66 -14.86 -16.04
C LEU A 150 -20.08 -13.43 -15.69
N LEU A 151 -19.25 -12.43 -15.99
CA LEU A 151 -19.58 -11.03 -15.74
C LEU A 151 -20.83 -10.60 -16.52
N ALA A 152 -20.97 -11.02 -17.78
CA ALA A 152 -22.18 -10.76 -18.56
C ALA A 152 -23.43 -11.41 -17.94
N THR A 153 -23.33 -12.66 -17.47
CA THR A 153 -24.41 -13.33 -16.73
C THR A 153 -24.78 -12.56 -15.45
N LEU A 154 -23.79 -12.08 -14.70
CA LEU A 154 -24.03 -11.30 -13.47
C LEU A 154 -24.70 -9.96 -13.75
N HIS A 155 -24.31 -9.27 -14.84
CA HIS A 155 -24.98 -8.05 -15.28
C HIS A 155 -26.41 -8.30 -15.74
N ALA A 156 -26.67 -9.39 -16.48
CA ALA A 156 -28.00 -9.75 -16.94
C ALA A 156 -28.95 -10.01 -15.76
N THR A 157 -28.46 -10.67 -14.70
CA THR A 157 -29.26 -10.96 -13.51
C THR A 157 -29.47 -9.72 -12.63
N ASN A 158 -28.47 -8.83 -12.53
CA ASN A 158 -28.49 -7.56 -11.76
C ASN A 158 -29.01 -7.68 -10.30
N LYS A 159 -28.85 -8.84 -9.67
CA LYS A 159 -29.27 -9.12 -8.28
C LYS A 159 -28.09 -9.59 -7.45
N TRP A 160 -28.19 -9.37 -6.14
CA TRP A 160 -27.25 -9.91 -5.15
C TRP A 160 -27.35 -11.44 -5.11
N GLN A 161 -26.25 -12.11 -5.44
CA GLN A 161 -26.15 -13.55 -5.56
C GLN A 161 -25.13 -14.10 -4.58
N GLY A 162 -25.31 -15.34 -4.14
CA GLY A 162 -24.39 -16.05 -3.28
C GLY A 162 -23.40 -16.87 -4.10
N LEU A 163 -22.31 -17.31 -3.46
CA LEU A 163 -21.34 -18.20 -4.11
C LEU A 163 -21.96 -19.57 -4.46
N SER A 164 -22.96 -20.00 -3.69
CA SER A 164 -23.74 -21.21 -3.93
C SER A 164 -24.51 -21.23 -5.25
N ASP A 165 -24.77 -20.05 -5.83
CA ASP A 165 -25.52 -19.93 -7.10
C ASP A 165 -24.63 -20.28 -8.32
N TYR A 166 -23.31 -20.45 -8.10
CA TYR A 166 -22.30 -20.64 -9.14
C TYR A 166 -21.34 -21.81 -8.84
N PRO A 167 -21.86 -23.05 -8.69
CA PRO A 167 -21.02 -24.21 -8.38
C PRO A 167 -19.99 -24.45 -9.50
N GLY A 168 -18.72 -24.58 -9.13
CA GLY A 168 -17.60 -24.78 -10.06
C GLY A 168 -17.07 -23.52 -10.75
N GLN A 169 -17.60 -22.33 -10.42
CA GLN A 169 -17.12 -21.03 -10.90
C GLN A 169 -16.69 -20.10 -9.75
N GLU A 170 -16.45 -20.66 -8.58
CA GLU A 170 -16.13 -19.90 -7.36
C GLU A 170 -14.83 -19.12 -7.53
N ARG A 171 -13.86 -19.72 -8.22
CA ARG A 171 -12.57 -19.09 -8.54
C ARG A 171 -12.78 -17.84 -9.40
N GLU A 172 -13.60 -17.94 -10.44
CA GLU A 172 -13.89 -16.86 -11.37
C GLU A 172 -14.62 -15.70 -10.68
N VAL A 173 -15.59 -16.01 -9.80
CA VAL A 173 -16.25 -15.00 -8.96
C VAL A 173 -15.24 -14.27 -8.07
N LEU A 174 -14.35 -14.99 -7.38
CA LEU A 174 -13.32 -14.39 -6.53
C LEU A 174 -12.33 -13.54 -7.34
N LEU A 175 -11.98 -13.95 -8.55
CA LEU A 175 -11.12 -13.17 -9.45
C LEU A 175 -11.83 -11.89 -9.92
N LEU A 176 -13.12 -11.94 -10.26
CA LEU A 176 -13.90 -10.74 -10.59
C LEU A 176 -13.98 -9.77 -9.40
N ALA A 177 -14.17 -10.29 -8.18
CA ALA A 177 -14.17 -9.47 -6.96
C ALA A 177 -12.80 -8.83 -6.71
N HIS A 178 -11.72 -9.62 -6.86
CA HIS A 178 -10.34 -9.13 -6.74
C HIS A 178 -10.01 -8.03 -7.76
N MET A 179 -10.53 -8.15 -8.99
CA MET A 179 -10.43 -7.13 -10.03
C MET A 179 -11.39 -5.95 -9.85
N LYS A 180 -12.20 -5.93 -8.78
CA LYS A 180 -13.24 -4.93 -8.51
C LYS A 180 -14.25 -4.77 -9.64
N LYS A 181 -14.58 -5.87 -10.33
CA LYS A 181 -15.62 -5.90 -11.38
C LYS A 181 -17.00 -6.23 -10.81
N ILE A 182 -17.04 -6.80 -9.62
CA ILE A 182 -18.25 -7.07 -8.85
C ILE A 182 -18.09 -6.49 -7.44
N ASP A 183 -19.20 -6.01 -6.89
CA ASP A 183 -19.29 -5.56 -5.51
C ASP A 183 -19.51 -6.75 -4.60
N PHE A 184 -18.88 -6.72 -3.43
CA PHE A 184 -18.99 -7.77 -2.43
C PHE A 184 -19.57 -7.19 -1.14
N SER A 185 -20.57 -7.86 -0.58
CA SER A 185 -21.20 -7.51 0.69
C SER A 185 -21.26 -8.74 1.58
N ALA A 186 -20.71 -8.61 2.79
CA ALA A 186 -20.77 -9.63 3.82
C ALA A 186 -21.93 -9.37 4.80
N HIS A 187 -23.09 -8.94 4.31
CA HIS A 187 -24.24 -8.67 5.17
C HIS A 187 -24.87 -9.99 5.67
N LYS A 188 -24.89 -10.17 7.00
CA LYS A 188 -25.48 -11.33 7.70
C LYS A 188 -24.74 -12.67 7.50
N GLY A 189 -23.40 -12.63 7.45
CA GLY A 189 -22.55 -13.83 7.53
C GLY A 189 -22.45 -14.66 6.24
N GLN A 190 -23.27 -14.37 5.21
CA GLN A 190 -23.15 -14.97 3.89
C GLN A 190 -22.59 -13.95 2.90
N ALA A 191 -21.50 -14.33 2.24
CA ALA A 191 -20.89 -13.57 1.16
C ALA A 191 -21.84 -13.43 -0.03
N ARG A 192 -22.27 -12.21 -0.34
CA ARG A 192 -23.09 -11.90 -1.51
C ARG A 192 -22.37 -10.94 -2.43
N PHE A 193 -22.60 -11.07 -3.72
CA PHE A 193 -22.00 -10.20 -4.73
C PHE A 193 -23.00 -9.77 -5.80
N LYS A 194 -22.69 -8.66 -6.44
CA LYS A 194 -23.47 -8.07 -7.54
C LYS A 194 -22.51 -7.51 -8.58
N ALA A 195 -22.85 -7.56 -9.87
CA ALA A 195 -22.07 -6.84 -10.88
C ALA A 195 -22.03 -5.35 -10.55
N GLY A 196 -20.83 -4.75 -10.58
CA GLY A 196 -20.69 -3.32 -10.33
C GLY A 196 -21.38 -2.53 -11.44
N THR A 197 -22.10 -1.46 -11.10
CA THR A 197 -22.63 -0.53 -12.11
C THR A 197 -21.45 0.10 -12.85
N SER A 198 -21.54 0.18 -14.17
CA SER A 198 -20.53 0.80 -15.06
C SER A 198 -20.24 2.28 -14.76
N ASP A 199 -20.98 2.89 -13.83
CA ASP A 199 -20.92 4.31 -13.48
C ASP A 199 -19.95 4.61 -12.32
N GLY A 200 -19.11 3.65 -11.93
CA GLY A 200 -18.14 3.78 -10.82
C GLY A 200 -16.71 4.10 -11.25
N ILE A 201 -16.51 4.97 -12.25
CA ILE A 201 -15.26 5.72 -12.45
C ILE A 201 -15.42 7.08 -11.78
#